data_AF-A0A6G0WDW8-F1
#
_entry.id   AF-A0A6G0WDW8-F1
#
_cell.length_a   1.000
_cell.length_b   1.000
_cell.length_c   1.000
_cell.angle_alpha   90.00
_cell.angle_beta   90.00
_cell.angle_gamma   90.00
#
_symmetry.space_group_name_H-M   'P 1'
#
loop_
_entity.id
_entity.type
_entity.pdbx_description
1 polymer ?
#
loop_
_entity_poly.entity_id
_entity_poly.type
_entity_poly.pdbx_seq_one_letter_code
_entity_poly.pdbx_strand_id
1 'polypeptide(L)'
;MTLAYEIPQDQAIDNMVRMPASLFFSYEQRAYIADFLASNATSRNQMQPWQICQHNLVLSLEIGESCIWLEEIGSNRYVFWVAVALIAYPATRWIKVTCIFRCFLTLYVIFVLWTRYYYRHYVVLLSNLRQFGLSQKYVRYRVVVGAPVYAVLSDPIVSLAFMIDLGSTLSYFALAHLQVTQYRDFWVYASGCVYMSRTVWYAFLVMRVASIVVKKIQWESNFGPVDPGLLAVCAMLYSGPIVSLVGSTHLQIFVHELLSLPLPYEHRDQAIECFPAASMFIFAMAFLPLVFSRFSLDFLVLVANRVYPAKLSNLFVSDYKYNDVKAYILLMLTMEKHAKYETGGSLHELFRKNPLLNTEKYRSLAVVLRIALSCVTLLMVY
;
A
#
# COMPACT_ATOMS: atom_id res chain seq x y z
N MET A 1 1.00 27.54 13.05
CA MET A 1 -0.44 27.90 13.03
C MET A 1 -0.64 29.11 13.95
N THR A 2 -1.58 30.02 13.67
CA THR A 2 -1.93 31.15 14.56
C THR A 2 -3.18 30.80 15.37
N LEU A 3 -3.11 30.87 16.71
CA LEU A 3 -4.21 30.50 17.61
C LEU A 3 -5.01 31.75 18.05
N ALA A 4 -6.33 31.63 18.16
CA ALA A 4 -7.22 32.66 18.68
C ALA A 4 -7.38 32.56 20.21
N TYR A 5 -7.86 33.64 20.84
CA TYR A 5 -7.83 33.90 22.28
C TYR A 5 -8.99 33.23 23.06
N GLU A 6 -8.70 32.81 24.30
CA GLU A 6 -9.61 32.23 25.33
C GLU A 6 -10.63 31.22 24.81
N ILE A 7 -10.22 29.96 24.75
CA ILE A 7 -11.09 28.85 24.35
C ILE A 7 -11.34 27.98 25.59
N PRO A 8 -12.61 27.63 25.92
CA PRO A 8 -12.92 26.72 27.00
C PRO A 8 -12.16 25.38 26.85
N GLN A 9 -11.76 24.77 27.96
CA GLN A 9 -10.95 23.54 27.99
C GLN A 9 -11.62 22.38 27.22
N ASP A 10 -12.94 22.38 27.20
CA ASP A 10 -13.86 21.50 26.46
C ASP A 10 -13.78 21.64 24.93
N GLN A 11 -13.26 22.75 24.40
CA GLN A 11 -13.00 23.01 22.97
C GLN A 11 -11.51 22.93 22.61
N ALA A 12 -10.63 22.54 23.54
CA ALA A 12 -9.20 22.39 23.26
C ALA A 12 -8.96 21.34 22.15
N ILE A 13 -9.70 20.24 22.17
CA ILE A 13 -9.60 19.18 21.16
C ILE A 13 -9.92 19.72 19.76
N ASP A 14 -10.97 20.53 19.59
CA ASP A 14 -11.37 21.10 18.30
C ASP A 14 -10.26 21.93 17.65
N ASN A 15 -9.44 22.58 18.48
CA ASN A 15 -8.31 23.37 18.03
C ASN A 15 -7.06 22.52 17.82
N MET A 16 -6.82 21.53 18.68
CA MET A 16 -5.71 20.57 18.51
C MET A 16 -5.82 19.76 17.23
N VAL A 17 -7.03 19.37 16.81
CA VAL A 17 -7.28 18.64 15.53
C VAL A 17 -6.71 19.38 14.31
N ARG A 18 -6.56 20.71 14.39
CA ARG A 18 -6.03 21.55 13.31
C ARG A 18 -4.51 21.71 13.36
N MET A 19 -3.86 21.23 14.42
CA MET A 19 -2.42 21.35 14.60
C MET A 19 -1.69 20.24 13.83
N PRO A 20 -0.54 20.55 13.21
CA PRO A 20 0.28 19.51 12.59
C PRO A 20 0.79 18.54 13.66
N ALA A 21 0.95 17.27 13.28
CA ALA A 21 1.41 16.19 14.17
C ALA A 21 0.54 15.92 15.42
N SER A 22 -0.65 16.52 15.55
CA SER A 22 -1.54 16.35 16.72
C SER A 22 -1.90 14.90 17.01
N LEU A 23 -1.92 14.07 15.97
CA LEU A 23 -2.14 12.63 16.04
C LEU A 23 -1.15 11.91 16.98
N PHE A 24 0.04 12.47 17.18
CA PHE A 24 1.14 11.86 17.92
C PHE A 24 1.42 12.53 19.27
N PHE A 25 0.55 13.40 19.79
CA PHE A 25 0.80 14.05 21.08
C PHE A 25 0.54 13.11 22.27
N SER A 26 1.44 13.10 23.26
CA SER A 26 1.27 12.40 24.54
C SER A 26 0.12 13.01 25.36
N TYR A 27 -0.18 12.38 26.49
CA TYR A 27 -1.11 12.96 27.45
C TYR A 27 -0.63 14.35 27.93
N GLU A 28 0.66 14.47 28.29
CA GLU A 28 1.23 15.71 28.80
C GLU A 28 1.23 16.81 27.73
N GLN A 29 1.61 16.50 26.49
CA GLN A 29 1.58 17.48 25.40
C GLN A 29 0.17 18.02 25.10
N ARG A 30 -0.86 17.15 25.21
CA ARG A 30 -2.26 17.57 25.02
C ARG A 30 -2.76 18.42 26.17
N ALA A 31 -2.47 18.03 27.41
CA ALA A 31 -2.80 18.81 28.61
C ALA A 31 -2.13 20.18 28.55
N TYR A 32 -0.85 20.20 28.18
CA TYR A 32 -0.05 21.39 27.99
C TYR A 32 -0.64 22.38 26.97
N ILE A 33 -1.10 21.89 25.82
CA ILE A 33 -1.78 22.73 24.82
C ILE A 33 -3.14 23.22 25.33
N ALA A 34 -3.91 22.38 26.01
CA ALA A 34 -5.19 22.76 26.58
C ALA A 34 -5.04 23.87 27.63
N ASP A 35 -4.05 23.75 28.52
CA ASP A 35 -3.75 24.73 29.56
C ASP A 35 -3.27 26.05 28.94
N PHE A 36 -2.47 26.01 27.87
CA PHE A 36 -2.09 27.20 27.13
C PHE A 36 -3.31 27.92 26.53
N LEU A 37 -4.21 27.18 25.89
CA LEU A 37 -5.42 27.72 25.27
C LEU A 37 -6.39 28.33 26.29
N ALA A 38 -6.49 27.71 27.48
CA ALA A 38 -7.33 28.17 28.58
C ALA A 38 -6.71 29.33 29.39
N SER A 39 -5.39 29.52 29.34
CA SER A 39 -4.69 30.55 30.13
C SER A 39 -4.85 31.96 29.57
N ASN A 40 -4.97 32.95 30.46
CA ASN A 40 -5.01 34.37 30.11
C ASN A 40 -3.62 34.91 29.72
N ALA A 41 -3.57 36.05 29.01
CA ALA A 41 -2.33 36.63 28.51
C ALA A 41 -1.26 36.89 29.60
N THR A 42 -1.67 37.29 30.80
CA THR A 42 -0.77 37.52 31.94
C THR A 42 -0.16 36.22 32.47
N SER A 43 -0.97 35.16 32.59
CA SER A 43 -0.51 33.82 33.00
C SER A 43 0.45 33.21 31.97
N ARG A 44 0.20 33.46 30.67
CA ARG A 44 1.08 33.02 29.59
C ARG A 44 2.48 33.62 29.69
N ASN A 45 2.60 34.89 30.05
CA ASN A 45 3.91 35.53 30.17
C ASN A 45 4.71 35.06 31.40
N GLN A 46 4.04 34.51 32.42
CA GLN A 46 4.67 34.02 33.65
C GLN A 46 5.15 32.56 33.56
N MET A 47 4.58 31.75 32.66
CA MET A 47 4.86 30.30 32.51
C MET A 47 5.99 29.97 31.52
N GLN A 48 6.87 30.92 31.20
CA GLN A 48 8.03 30.66 30.34
C GLN A 48 9.05 29.73 31.03
N PRO A 49 9.63 28.74 30.33
CA PRO A 49 9.55 28.51 28.89
C PRO A 49 8.37 27.64 28.47
N TRP A 50 7.66 28.06 27.41
CA TRP A 50 6.61 27.26 26.80
C TRP A 50 7.17 26.18 25.86
N GLN A 51 7.82 25.16 26.44
CA GLN A 51 8.35 24.00 25.71
C GLN A 51 8.08 22.69 26.45
N ILE A 52 7.78 21.64 25.71
CA ILE A 52 7.64 20.28 26.25
C ILE A 52 8.06 19.24 25.22
N CYS A 53 8.73 18.18 25.68
CA CYS A 53 9.25 17.10 24.85
C CYS A 53 8.68 15.75 25.28
N GLN A 54 8.61 14.82 24.35
CA GLN A 54 8.21 13.44 24.59
C GLN A 54 9.14 12.47 23.85
N HIS A 55 9.25 11.26 24.36
CA HIS A 55 9.94 10.13 23.72
C HIS A 55 8.96 9.33 22.84
N ASN A 56 9.38 9.03 21.62
CA ASN A 56 8.62 8.20 20.68
C ASN A 56 9.21 6.79 20.68
N LEU A 57 8.43 5.82 21.15
CA LEU A 57 8.81 4.42 21.27
C LEU A 57 8.11 3.57 20.21
N VAL A 58 8.78 2.53 19.71
CA VAL A 58 8.19 1.43 18.95
C VAL A 58 8.68 0.12 19.55
N LEU A 59 7.78 -0.71 20.08
CA LEU A 59 8.14 -1.95 20.79
C LEU A 59 9.12 -1.68 21.94
N SER A 60 8.89 -0.62 22.70
CA SER A 60 9.75 -0.12 23.78
C SER A 60 11.14 0.33 23.33
N LEU A 61 11.40 0.41 22.02
CA LEU A 61 12.64 0.95 21.47
C LEU A 61 12.44 2.40 21.07
N GLU A 62 13.31 3.28 21.53
CA GLU A 62 13.25 4.70 21.20
C GLU A 62 13.64 4.95 19.74
N ILE A 63 12.71 5.51 18.98
CA ILE A 63 12.88 5.83 17.55
C ILE A 63 13.15 7.32 17.31
N GLY A 64 12.86 8.17 18.30
CA GLY A 64 13.02 9.61 18.20
C GLY A 64 12.39 10.35 19.37
N GLU A 65 12.70 11.64 19.45
CA GLU A 65 12.10 12.59 20.38
C GLU A 65 11.27 13.60 19.59
N SER A 66 10.21 14.10 20.19
CA SER A 66 9.42 15.18 19.61
C SER A 66 9.13 16.25 20.63
N CYS A 67 9.38 17.50 20.27
CA CYS A 67 9.19 18.65 21.12
C CYS A 67 8.24 19.63 20.47
N ILE A 68 7.41 20.24 21.29
CA ILE A 68 6.53 21.32 20.90
C ILE A 68 6.91 22.57 21.70
N TRP A 69 6.87 23.72 21.06
CA TRP A 69 7.03 24.99 21.73
C TRP A 69 6.18 26.08 21.08
N LEU A 70 5.89 27.11 21.85
CA LEU A 70 5.11 28.25 21.39
C LEU A 70 5.98 29.50 21.42
N GLU A 71 5.99 30.23 20.32
CA GLU A 71 6.73 31.47 20.16
C GLU A 71 5.76 32.63 19.89
N GLU A 72 5.93 33.74 20.59
CA GLU A 72 5.14 34.95 20.36
C GLU A 72 5.75 35.74 19.19
N ILE A 73 4.97 35.99 18.13
CA ILE A 73 5.41 36.73 16.94
C ILE A 73 4.86 38.17 16.93
N GLY A 74 4.13 38.56 17.96
CA GLY A 74 3.61 39.92 18.15
C GLY A 74 2.48 39.92 19.18
N SER A 75 1.85 41.08 19.41
CA SER A 75 0.83 41.26 20.44
C SER A 75 -0.28 40.20 20.35
N ASN A 76 -0.21 39.21 21.24
CA ASN A 76 -1.20 38.13 21.39
C ASN A 76 -1.32 37.20 20.16
N ARG A 77 -0.25 37.03 19.36
CA ARG A 77 -0.18 36.03 18.29
C ARG A 77 0.94 35.05 18.54
N TYR A 78 0.59 33.78 18.68
CA TYR A 78 1.52 32.70 18.92
C TYR A 78 1.66 31.80 17.69
N VAL A 79 2.89 31.40 17.41
CA VAL A 79 3.19 30.33 16.47
C VAL A 79 3.55 29.08 17.24
N PHE A 80 2.80 28.04 16.93
CA PHE A 80 3.05 26.68 17.38
C PHE A 80 4.08 26.00 16.48
N TRP A 81 5.17 25.53 17.09
CA TRP A 81 6.24 24.78 16.45
C TRP A 81 6.25 23.34 16.95
N VAL A 82 6.51 22.42 16.03
CA VAL A 82 6.77 21.00 16.33
C VAL A 82 8.09 20.64 15.68
N ALA A 83 9.00 20.08 16.46
CA ALA A 83 10.19 19.40 15.95
C ALA A 83 10.14 17.94 16.33
N VAL A 84 10.62 17.10 15.41
CA VAL A 84 10.83 15.67 15.65
C VAL A 84 12.26 15.34 15.27
N ALA A 85 13.03 14.88 16.25
CA ALA A 85 14.38 14.40 16.07
C ALA A 85 14.35 12.87 16.06
N LEU A 86 14.60 12.27 14.90
CA LEU A 86 14.68 10.80 14.80
C LEU A 86 16.05 10.33 15.25
N ILE A 87 16.08 9.33 16.12
CA ILE A 87 17.33 8.70 16.56
C ILE A 87 17.87 7.87 15.39
N ALA A 88 18.95 8.36 14.79
CA ALA A 88 19.75 7.55 13.89
C ALA A 88 20.59 6.60 14.74
N TYR A 89 20.11 5.36 14.97
CA TYR A 89 20.94 4.24 15.45
C TYR A 89 22.29 4.25 14.76
N PRO A 90 23.42 3.90 15.41
CA PRO A 90 24.78 4.15 14.92
C PRO A 90 24.89 3.94 13.41
N ALA A 91 24.80 5.07 12.69
CA ALA A 91 24.22 5.15 11.35
C ALA A 91 24.98 4.28 10.33
N THR A 92 26.25 4.02 10.56
CA THR A 92 27.09 3.29 9.61
C THR A 92 26.84 1.79 9.59
N ARG A 93 26.47 1.13 10.69
CA ARG A 93 26.25 -0.32 10.71
C ARG A 93 24.86 -0.68 10.20
N TRP A 94 23.84 0.03 10.66
CA TRP A 94 22.45 -0.20 10.25
C TRP A 94 22.26 0.08 8.75
N ILE A 95 22.77 1.21 8.25
CA ILE A 95 22.70 1.55 6.82
C ILE A 95 23.40 0.50 5.96
N LYS A 96 24.58 0.00 6.39
CA LYS A 96 25.29 -1.07 5.67
C LYS A 96 24.47 -2.35 5.60
N VAL A 97 23.87 -2.78 6.72
CA VAL A 97 23.04 -3.99 6.77
C VAL A 97 21.80 -3.85 5.88
N THR A 98 21.05 -2.75 5.99
CA THR A 98 19.86 -2.50 5.16
C THR A 98 20.22 -2.38 3.68
N CYS A 99 21.33 -1.73 3.33
CA CYS A 99 21.82 -1.64 1.96
C CYS A 99 22.15 -3.01 1.39
N ILE A 100 22.92 -3.82 2.13
CA ILE A 100 23.26 -5.20 1.74
C ILE A 100 21.99 -6.04 1.56
N PHE A 101 21.04 -5.94 2.49
CA PHE A 101 19.75 -6.61 2.39
C PHE A 101 18.98 -6.22 1.13
N ARG A 102 18.91 -4.92 0.80
CA ARG A 102 18.26 -4.43 -0.43
C ARG A 102 18.95 -4.91 -1.70
N CYS A 103 20.28 -4.98 -1.71
CA CYS A 103 21.03 -5.56 -2.82
C CYS A 103 20.66 -7.04 -3.01
N PHE A 104 20.66 -7.84 -1.94
CA PHE A 104 20.25 -9.25 -2.01
C PHE A 104 18.80 -9.42 -2.43
N LEU A 105 17.89 -8.59 -1.91
CA LEU A 105 16.49 -8.60 -2.30
C LEU A 105 16.31 -8.27 -3.79
N THR A 106 17.05 -7.27 -4.29
CA THR A 106 17.01 -6.89 -5.71
C THR A 106 17.54 -8.01 -6.59
N LEU A 107 18.69 -8.61 -6.23
CA LEU A 107 19.24 -9.76 -6.94
C LEU A 107 18.28 -10.97 -6.90
N TYR A 108 17.62 -11.20 -5.77
CA TYR A 108 16.63 -12.26 -5.63
C TYR A 108 15.41 -12.03 -6.52
N VAL A 109 14.86 -10.81 -6.56
CA VAL A 109 13.76 -10.46 -7.46
C VAL A 109 14.15 -10.67 -8.92
N ILE A 110 15.34 -10.22 -9.33
CA ILE A 110 15.87 -10.45 -10.68
C ILE A 110 16.00 -11.95 -10.97
N PHE A 111 16.55 -12.71 -10.03
CA PHE A 111 16.69 -14.16 -10.16
C PHE A 111 15.35 -14.86 -10.31
N VAL A 112 14.35 -14.50 -9.50
CA VAL A 112 13.00 -15.06 -9.54
C VAL A 112 12.29 -14.70 -10.86
N LEU A 113 12.41 -13.45 -11.30
CA LEU A 113 11.91 -13.00 -12.61
C LEU A 113 12.52 -13.80 -13.77
N TRP A 114 13.83 -14.02 -13.72
CA TRP A 114 14.56 -14.73 -14.75
C TRP A 114 14.20 -16.23 -14.79
N THR A 115 14.32 -16.90 -13.65
CA THR A 115 14.28 -18.36 -13.57
C THR A 115 12.88 -18.93 -13.47
N ARG A 116 12.00 -18.31 -12.68
CA ARG A 116 10.72 -18.92 -12.30
C ARG A 116 9.56 -18.43 -13.15
N TYR A 117 9.53 -17.17 -13.55
CA TYR A 117 8.27 -16.59 -14.01
C TYR A 117 8.28 -16.02 -15.42
N TYR A 118 9.35 -15.36 -15.87
CA TYR A 118 9.22 -14.46 -17.01
C TYR A 118 10.21 -14.73 -18.14
N TYR A 119 11.49 -14.38 -17.96
CA TYR A 119 12.41 -14.30 -19.10
C TYR A 119 12.74 -15.64 -19.74
N ARG A 120 12.96 -16.69 -18.95
CA ARG A 120 13.27 -18.02 -19.49
C ARG A 120 12.13 -18.59 -20.35
N HIS A 121 10.89 -18.43 -19.91
CA HIS A 121 9.72 -18.98 -20.62
C HIS A 121 9.43 -18.20 -21.90
N TYR A 122 9.64 -16.89 -21.87
CA TYR A 122 9.49 -16.04 -23.05
C TYR A 122 10.48 -16.40 -24.16
N VAL A 123 11.75 -16.66 -23.80
CA VAL A 123 12.78 -17.10 -24.76
C VAL A 123 12.40 -18.42 -25.42
N VAL A 124 11.89 -19.40 -24.65
CA VAL A 124 11.44 -20.69 -25.19
C VAL A 124 10.23 -20.51 -26.12
N LEU A 125 9.26 -19.68 -25.74
CA LEU A 125 8.09 -19.38 -26.57
C LEU A 125 8.50 -18.75 -27.91
N LEU A 126 9.38 -17.75 -27.88
CA LEU A 126 9.93 -17.13 -29.08
C LEU A 126 10.66 -18.12 -29.98
N SER A 127 11.47 -19.01 -29.38
CA SER A 127 12.17 -20.06 -30.12
C SER A 127 11.19 -20.99 -30.82
N ASN A 128 10.16 -21.46 -30.10
CA ASN A 128 9.16 -22.37 -30.66
C ASN A 128 8.32 -21.70 -31.75
N LEU A 129 7.94 -20.44 -31.57
CA LEU A 129 7.21 -19.68 -32.58
C LEU A 129 8.02 -19.44 -33.85
N ARG A 130 9.33 -19.20 -33.73
CA ARG A 130 10.24 -19.08 -34.86
C ARG A 130 10.46 -20.40 -35.60
N GLN A 131 10.50 -21.52 -34.86
CA GLN A 131 10.81 -22.82 -35.42
C GLN A 131 9.61 -23.52 -36.05
N PHE A 132 8.45 -23.48 -35.40
CA PHE A 132 7.27 -24.25 -35.81
C PHE A 132 6.16 -23.39 -36.43
N GLY A 133 6.08 -22.10 -36.08
CA GLY A 133 4.91 -21.26 -36.40
C GLY A 133 3.62 -21.77 -35.74
N LEU A 134 2.56 -20.96 -35.76
CA LEU A 134 1.23 -21.38 -35.30
C LEU A 134 0.36 -21.90 -36.46
N SER A 135 0.59 -21.42 -37.68
CA SER A 135 -0.05 -21.87 -38.90
C SER A 135 0.74 -21.41 -40.11
N GLN A 136 0.67 -22.16 -41.22
CA GLN A 136 1.24 -21.75 -42.51
C GLN A 136 0.59 -20.49 -43.09
N LYS A 137 -0.58 -20.07 -42.57
CA LYS A 137 -1.32 -18.89 -43.03
C LYS A 137 -0.80 -17.57 -42.47
N TYR A 138 0.00 -17.59 -41.40
CA TYR A 138 0.41 -16.37 -40.71
C TYR A 138 1.92 -16.16 -40.84
N VAL A 139 2.29 -15.00 -41.40
CA VAL A 139 3.69 -14.65 -41.68
C VAL A 139 4.31 -13.83 -40.54
N ARG A 140 3.50 -13.13 -39.74
CA ARG A 140 3.98 -12.26 -38.67
C ARG A 140 3.22 -12.50 -37.36
N TYR A 141 3.99 -12.68 -36.29
CA TYR A 141 3.48 -12.83 -34.93
C TYR A 141 3.86 -11.61 -34.10
N ARG A 142 2.88 -10.95 -33.47
CA ARG A 142 3.13 -9.95 -32.43
C ARG A 142 2.89 -10.59 -31.07
N VAL A 143 3.97 -10.77 -30.33
CA VAL A 143 3.91 -11.25 -28.94
C VAL A 143 3.90 -10.02 -28.04
N VAL A 144 2.75 -9.74 -27.43
CA VAL A 144 2.62 -8.64 -26.48
C VAL A 144 2.85 -9.21 -25.09
N VAL A 145 3.86 -8.73 -24.36
CA VAL A 145 4.17 -9.22 -23.02
C VAL A 145 3.78 -8.19 -21.96
N GLY A 146 2.91 -8.57 -21.03
CA GLY A 146 2.46 -7.77 -19.90
C GLY A 146 3.54 -7.57 -18.85
N ALA A 147 3.38 -6.57 -17.99
CA ALA A 147 4.38 -6.24 -16.97
C ALA A 147 4.55 -7.40 -15.97
N PRO A 148 5.80 -7.78 -15.60
CA PRO A 148 6.05 -8.93 -14.75
C PRO A 148 5.70 -8.68 -13.26
N VAL A 149 5.10 -7.54 -12.95
CA VAL A 149 4.84 -7.07 -11.59
C VAL A 149 4.01 -8.10 -10.82
N TYR A 150 2.91 -8.62 -11.38
CA TYR A 150 2.10 -9.66 -10.73
C TYR A 150 2.89 -10.91 -10.35
N ALA A 151 3.86 -11.31 -11.19
CA ALA A 151 4.67 -12.50 -10.94
C ALA A 151 5.56 -12.35 -9.71
N VAL A 152 6.17 -11.17 -9.55
CA VAL A 152 7.01 -10.83 -8.39
C VAL A 152 6.15 -10.71 -7.14
N LEU A 153 5.01 -10.04 -7.25
CA LEU A 153 4.07 -9.84 -6.14
C LEU A 153 3.42 -11.15 -5.67
N SER A 154 3.30 -12.14 -6.55
CA SER A 154 2.75 -13.46 -6.21
C SER A 154 3.69 -14.32 -5.35
N ASP A 155 4.97 -13.95 -5.25
CA ASP A 155 5.94 -14.69 -4.46
C ASP A 155 5.88 -14.26 -2.97
N PRO A 156 5.54 -15.18 -2.04
CA PRO A 156 5.38 -14.85 -0.64
C PRO A 156 6.69 -14.45 0.04
N ILE A 157 7.83 -14.96 -0.45
CA ILE A 157 9.16 -14.64 0.10
C ILE A 157 9.50 -13.20 -0.26
N VAL A 158 9.23 -12.79 -1.50
CA VAL A 158 9.45 -11.40 -1.93
C VAL A 158 8.59 -10.43 -1.13
N SER A 159 7.30 -10.72 -0.98
CA SER A 159 6.38 -9.87 -0.20
C SER A 159 6.80 -9.76 1.27
N LEU A 160 7.18 -10.88 1.89
CA LEU A 160 7.68 -10.89 3.26
C LEU A 160 8.98 -10.10 3.41
N ALA A 161 9.91 -10.23 2.46
CA ALA A 161 11.16 -9.48 2.49
C ALA A 161 10.93 -7.96 2.36
N PHE A 162 9.98 -7.52 1.54
CA PHE A 162 9.61 -6.10 1.48
C PHE A 162 8.94 -5.58 2.76
N MET A 163 8.17 -6.43 3.46
CA MET A 163 7.63 -6.08 4.78
C MET A 163 8.75 -5.92 5.82
N ILE A 164 9.75 -6.79 5.79
CA ILE A 164 10.95 -6.67 6.65
C ILE A 164 11.73 -5.40 6.29
N ASP A 165 11.88 -5.07 5.00
CA ASP A 165 12.53 -3.81 4.58
C ASP A 165 11.81 -2.59 5.16
N LEU A 166 10.47 -2.58 5.09
CA LEU A 166 9.67 -1.49 5.64
C LEU A 166 9.82 -1.40 7.17
N GLY A 167 9.79 -2.54 7.87
CA GLY A 167 10.07 -2.61 9.31
C GLY A 167 11.48 -2.12 9.68
N SER A 168 12.48 -2.36 8.83
CA SER A 168 13.85 -1.85 9.07
C SER A 168 13.98 -0.33 8.90
N THR A 169 12.95 0.33 8.36
CA THR A 169 12.90 1.78 8.10
C THR A 169 11.74 2.47 8.82
N LEU A 170 11.42 1.99 10.03
CA LEU A 170 10.34 2.52 10.89
C LEU A 170 10.47 4.02 11.19
N SER A 171 11.68 4.56 11.42
CA SER A 171 11.87 6.00 11.66
C SER A 171 11.44 6.85 10.46
N TYR A 172 11.72 6.38 9.23
CA TYR A 172 11.27 7.05 8.00
C TYR A 172 9.76 6.87 7.77
N PHE A 173 9.19 5.75 8.22
CA PHE A 173 7.75 5.54 8.20
C PHE A 173 7.02 6.49 9.16
N ALA A 174 7.58 6.73 10.34
CA ALA A 174 7.09 7.75 11.27
C ALA A 174 7.19 9.16 10.66
N LEU A 175 8.31 9.49 10.00
CA LEU A 175 8.46 10.76 9.29
C LEU A 175 7.37 10.95 8.22
N ALA A 176 7.08 9.92 7.43
CA ALA A 176 6.05 9.98 6.41
C ALA A 176 4.64 10.26 7.00
N HIS A 177 4.33 9.75 8.20
CA HIS A 177 3.09 10.09 8.89
C HIS A 177 3.05 11.57 9.30
N LEU A 178 4.17 12.13 9.75
CA LEU A 178 4.24 13.55 10.10
C LEU A 178 4.08 14.42 8.84
N GLN A 179 4.70 14.02 7.73
CA GLN A 179 4.62 14.73 6.46
C GLN A 179 3.17 14.86 5.94
N VAL A 180 2.35 13.80 6.07
CA VAL A 180 0.94 13.86 5.64
C VAL A 180 0.04 14.72 6.53
N THR A 181 0.53 15.20 7.69
CA THR A 181 -0.15 16.22 8.50
C THR A 181 0.17 17.66 8.07
N GLN A 182 1.16 17.86 7.19
CA GLN A 182 1.60 19.18 6.75
C GLN A 182 0.85 19.66 5.49
N TYR A 183 -0.40 20.08 5.65
CA TYR A 183 -1.27 20.46 4.53
C TYR A 183 -0.81 21.66 3.69
N ARG A 184 0.05 22.53 4.25
CA ARG A 184 0.49 23.75 3.55
C ARG A 184 1.54 23.50 2.49
N ASP A 185 2.37 22.47 2.67
CA ASP A 185 3.40 22.10 1.70
C ASP A 185 2.96 20.84 0.95
N PHE A 186 2.42 21.07 -0.25
CA PHE A 186 1.94 19.98 -1.10
C PHE A 186 3.02 18.95 -1.42
N TRP A 187 4.28 19.37 -1.56
CA TRP A 187 5.35 18.44 -1.93
C TRP A 187 5.72 17.53 -0.76
N VAL A 188 5.80 18.08 0.44
CA VAL A 188 6.03 17.30 1.66
C VAL A 188 4.86 16.33 1.90
N TYR A 189 3.62 16.81 1.75
CA TYR A 189 2.43 15.99 1.85
C TYR A 189 2.43 14.84 0.83
N ALA A 190 2.70 15.13 -0.45
CA ALA A 190 2.72 14.15 -1.52
C ALA A 190 3.86 13.14 -1.33
N SER A 191 5.05 13.57 -0.88
CA SER A 191 6.14 12.64 -0.58
C SER A 191 5.78 11.69 0.56
N GLY A 192 5.08 12.18 1.58
CA GLY A 192 4.53 11.36 2.66
C GLY A 192 3.58 10.29 2.13
N CYS A 193 2.62 10.67 1.27
CA CYS A 193 1.68 9.73 0.64
C CYS A 193 2.38 8.65 -0.18
N VAL A 194 3.37 9.04 -1.01
CA VAL A 194 4.15 8.11 -1.83
C VAL A 194 4.92 7.13 -0.94
N TYR A 195 5.57 7.62 0.11
CA TYR A 195 6.31 6.76 1.04
C TYR A 195 5.37 5.79 1.78
N MET A 196 4.21 6.28 2.23
CA MET A 196 3.21 5.47 2.92
C MET A 196 2.59 4.39 2.03
N SER A 197 2.58 4.56 0.71
CA SER A 197 2.11 3.53 -0.24
C SER A 197 2.87 2.21 -0.12
N ARG A 198 4.08 2.21 0.47
CA ARG A 198 4.85 1.00 0.75
C ARG A 198 4.12 0.01 1.67
N THR A 199 3.07 0.43 2.38
CA THR A 199 2.20 -0.52 3.10
C THR A 199 1.43 -1.48 2.19
N VAL A 200 1.40 -1.23 0.88
CA VAL A 200 0.81 -2.15 -0.12
C VAL A 200 1.44 -3.54 -0.07
N TRP A 201 2.70 -3.66 0.38
CA TRP A 201 3.36 -4.97 0.52
C TRP A 201 2.64 -5.88 1.52
N TYR A 202 2.08 -5.33 2.61
CA TYR A 202 1.26 -6.09 3.55
C TYR A 202 -0.04 -6.57 2.87
N ALA A 203 -0.66 -5.71 2.07
CA ALA A 203 -1.84 -6.04 1.29
C ALA A 203 -1.58 -7.19 0.30
N PHE A 204 -0.43 -7.19 -0.40
CA PHE A 204 -0.06 -8.28 -1.30
C PHE A 204 0.12 -9.61 -0.55
N LEU A 205 0.77 -9.59 0.61
CA LEU A 205 0.92 -10.80 1.43
C LEU A 205 -0.44 -11.31 1.92
N VAL A 206 -1.31 -10.43 2.45
CA VAL A 206 -2.66 -10.81 2.91
C VAL A 206 -3.49 -11.36 1.76
N MET A 207 -3.49 -10.72 0.59
CA MET A 207 -4.19 -11.23 -0.60
C MET A 207 -3.67 -12.60 -1.03
N ARG A 208 -2.36 -12.86 -0.90
CA ARG A 208 -1.78 -14.16 -1.20
C ARG A 208 -2.23 -15.23 -0.20
N VAL A 209 -2.16 -14.94 1.10
CA VAL A 209 -2.63 -15.85 2.16
C VAL A 209 -4.12 -16.11 2.00
N ALA A 210 -4.92 -15.06 1.80
CA ALA A 210 -6.35 -15.16 1.54
C ALA A 210 -6.64 -16.03 0.32
N SER A 211 -5.90 -15.87 -0.78
CA SER A 211 -6.05 -16.73 -1.97
C SER A 211 -5.83 -18.21 -1.67
N ILE A 212 -4.87 -18.56 -0.79
CA ILE A 212 -4.63 -19.94 -0.36
C ILE A 212 -5.80 -20.43 0.50
N VAL A 213 -6.25 -19.63 1.46
CA VAL A 213 -7.35 -19.96 2.37
C VAL A 213 -8.65 -20.13 1.60
N VAL A 214 -9.03 -19.16 0.77
CA VAL A 214 -10.23 -19.18 -0.09
C VAL A 214 -10.26 -20.41 -0.98
N LYS A 215 -9.12 -20.82 -1.55
CA LYS A 215 -9.00 -22.06 -2.34
C LYS A 215 -9.21 -23.32 -1.52
N LYS A 216 -8.65 -23.38 -0.32
CA LYS A 216 -8.81 -24.51 0.60
C LYS A 216 -10.26 -24.68 1.05
N ILE A 217 -10.98 -23.58 1.27
CA ILE A 217 -12.39 -23.58 1.70
C ILE A 217 -13.41 -23.47 0.56
N GLN A 218 -12.96 -23.43 -0.70
CA GLN A 218 -13.80 -23.32 -1.90
C GLN A 218 -14.68 -22.05 -1.97
N TRP A 219 -14.25 -20.94 -1.35
CA TRP A 219 -15.00 -19.66 -1.35
C TRP A 219 -14.66 -18.75 -2.54
N GLU A 220 -14.19 -19.32 -3.65
CA GLU A 220 -13.75 -18.55 -4.82
C GLU A 220 -14.89 -17.70 -5.41
N SER A 221 -16.15 -18.10 -5.24
CA SER A 221 -17.33 -17.36 -5.69
C SER A 221 -17.57 -16.04 -4.97
N ASN A 222 -16.99 -15.85 -3.79
CA ASN A 222 -17.28 -14.69 -2.95
C ASN A 222 -16.28 -13.55 -3.16
N PHE A 223 -15.16 -13.80 -3.85
CA PHE A 223 -14.09 -12.82 -4.03
C PHE A 223 -13.82 -12.55 -5.50
N GLY A 224 -13.76 -11.26 -5.84
CA GLY A 224 -13.38 -10.80 -7.17
C GLY A 224 -11.85 -10.74 -7.34
N PRO A 225 -11.34 -10.91 -8.55
CA PRO A 225 -9.95 -10.63 -8.85
C PRO A 225 -9.62 -9.15 -8.60
N VAL A 226 -8.45 -8.89 -8.02
CA VAL A 226 -7.94 -7.53 -7.75
C VAL A 226 -6.67 -7.32 -8.54
N ASP A 227 -6.66 -6.30 -9.39
CA ASP A 227 -5.49 -5.87 -10.14
C ASP A 227 -4.44 -5.28 -9.18
N PRO A 228 -3.22 -5.84 -9.13
CA PRO A 228 -2.18 -5.38 -8.20
C PRO A 228 -1.66 -3.97 -8.54
N GLY A 229 -1.71 -3.58 -9.81
CA GLY A 229 -1.30 -2.24 -10.25
C GLY A 229 -2.30 -1.19 -9.79
N LEU A 230 -3.60 -1.48 -9.92
CA LEU A 230 -4.66 -0.66 -9.36
C LEU A 230 -4.53 -0.58 -7.84
N LEU A 231 -4.24 -1.70 -7.19
CA LEU A 231 -4.05 -1.71 -5.73
C LEU A 231 -2.89 -0.83 -5.28
N ALA A 232 -1.76 -0.84 -5.99
CA ALA A 232 -0.62 0.03 -5.71
C ALA A 232 -0.98 1.53 -5.91
N VAL A 233 -1.70 1.86 -6.98
CA VAL A 233 -2.19 3.22 -7.22
C VAL A 233 -3.16 3.65 -6.12
N CYS A 234 -4.11 2.79 -5.76
CA CYS A 234 -5.02 3.06 -4.66
C CYS A 234 -4.25 3.31 -3.36
N ALA A 235 -3.28 2.45 -3.01
CA ALA A 235 -2.48 2.61 -1.79
C ALA A 235 -1.78 3.97 -1.72
N MET A 236 -1.25 4.49 -2.84
CA MET A 236 -0.75 5.87 -2.90
C MET A 236 -1.84 6.90 -2.66
N LEU A 237 -3.01 6.72 -3.25
CA LEU A 237 -4.11 7.69 -3.20
C LEU A 237 -4.84 7.73 -1.86
N TYR A 238 -4.91 6.64 -1.08
CA TYR A 238 -5.66 6.62 0.17
C TYR A 238 -4.78 6.57 1.43
N SER A 239 -3.54 6.05 1.38
CA SER A 239 -2.72 5.87 2.60
C SER A 239 -2.52 7.18 3.38
N GLY A 240 -2.05 8.23 2.71
CA GLY A 240 -1.88 9.56 3.30
C GLY A 240 -3.20 10.21 3.68
N PRO A 241 -4.18 10.37 2.76
CA PRO A 241 -5.46 11.00 3.07
C PRO A 241 -6.24 10.35 4.22
N ILE A 242 -6.15 9.03 4.41
CA ILE A 242 -6.76 8.37 5.57
C ILE A 242 -6.10 8.85 6.87
N VAL A 243 -4.76 8.89 6.93
CA VAL A 243 -4.06 9.39 8.12
C VAL A 243 -4.35 10.85 8.36
N SER A 244 -4.39 11.66 7.30
CA SER A 244 -4.79 13.06 7.37
C SER A 244 -6.21 13.23 7.90
N LEU A 245 -7.17 12.44 7.40
CA LEU A 245 -8.55 12.44 7.87
C LEU A 245 -8.65 12.07 9.34
N VAL A 246 -7.91 11.04 9.78
CA VAL A 246 -7.86 10.63 11.19
C VAL A 246 -7.25 11.73 12.05
N GLY A 247 -6.16 12.35 11.60
CA GLY A 247 -5.50 13.47 12.30
C GLY A 247 -6.33 14.75 12.32
N SER A 248 -7.18 14.98 11.31
CA SER A 248 -8.04 16.16 11.18
C SER A 248 -9.47 15.94 11.69
N THR A 249 -9.75 14.86 12.41
CA THR A 249 -11.06 14.58 13.02
C THR A 249 -10.92 14.09 14.46
N HIS A 250 -12.03 13.98 15.19
CA HIS A 250 -12.06 13.40 16.53
C HIS A 250 -11.62 11.92 16.59
N LEU A 251 -11.43 11.27 15.44
CA LEU A 251 -10.86 9.93 15.38
C LEU A 251 -9.44 9.88 15.96
N GLN A 252 -8.71 11.00 16.01
CA GLN A 252 -7.40 11.05 16.67
C GLN A 252 -7.45 10.65 18.15
N ILE A 253 -8.57 10.83 18.85
CA ILE A 253 -8.73 10.44 20.26
C ILE A 253 -8.49 8.94 20.41
N PHE A 254 -9.06 8.14 19.51
CA PHE A 254 -8.86 6.70 19.50
C PHE A 254 -7.38 6.32 19.27
N VAL A 255 -6.68 7.08 18.44
CA VAL A 255 -5.25 6.88 18.21
C VAL A 255 -4.44 7.25 19.44
N HIS A 256 -4.76 8.35 20.14
CA HIS A 256 -4.10 8.71 21.40
C HIS A 256 -4.24 7.61 22.46
N GLU A 257 -5.41 7.00 22.57
CA GLU A 257 -5.61 5.86 23.49
C GLU A 257 -4.71 4.67 23.10
N LEU A 258 -4.62 4.35 21.81
CA LEU A 258 -3.72 3.29 21.32
C LEU A 258 -2.24 3.59 21.60
N LEU A 259 -1.83 4.85 21.51
CA LEU A 259 -0.46 5.28 21.80
C LEU A 259 -0.08 5.14 23.28
N SER A 260 -1.05 5.23 24.18
CA SER A 260 -0.85 5.16 25.63
C SER A 260 -1.10 3.76 26.23
N LEU A 261 -1.83 2.90 25.51
CA LEU A 261 -2.27 1.58 25.98
C LEU A 261 -1.16 0.68 26.55
N PRO A 262 -0.01 0.50 25.88
CA PRO A 262 1.03 -0.43 26.34
C PRO A 262 2.01 0.20 27.33
N LEU A 263 1.88 1.50 27.64
CA LEU A 263 2.78 2.21 28.54
C LEU A 263 2.36 2.03 30.00
N PRO A 264 3.32 1.77 30.91
CA PRO A 264 3.12 1.88 32.36
C PRO A 264 2.62 3.28 32.73
N TYR A 265 1.79 3.38 33.77
CA TYR A 265 1.16 4.64 34.19
C TYR A 265 2.18 5.77 34.41
N GLU A 266 3.34 5.44 34.97
CA GLU A 266 4.44 6.37 35.27
C GLU A 266 5.10 7.01 34.03
N HIS A 267 4.95 6.40 32.85
CA HIS A 267 5.61 6.85 31.61
C HIS A 267 4.64 7.43 30.57
N ARG A 268 3.33 7.49 30.87
CA ARG A 268 2.31 7.98 29.92
C ARG A 268 2.39 9.46 29.62
N ASP A 269 3.00 10.22 30.52
CA ASP A 269 3.14 11.66 30.38
C ASP A 269 4.30 12.00 29.42
N GLN A 270 5.41 11.28 29.57
CA GLN A 270 6.67 11.58 28.90
C GLN A 270 6.91 10.81 27.59
N ALA A 271 6.12 9.77 27.31
CA ALA A 271 6.34 8.91 26.15
C ALA A 271 5.05 8.49 25.44
N ILE A 272 5.20 8.13 24.17
CA ILE A 272 4.18 7.44 23.38
C ILE A 272 4.74 6.12 22.85
N GLU A 273 3.89 5.10 22.77
CA GLU A 273 4.24 3.82 22.14
C GLU A 273 3.46 3.67 20.83
N CYS A 274 4.18 3.78 19.72
CA CYS A 274 3.60 3.86 18.39
C CYS A 274 3.19 2.48 17.83
N PHE A 275 3.67 1.37 18.41
CA PHE A 275 3.45 0.03 17.86
C PHE A 275 1.96 -0.35 17.70
N PRO A 276 1.05 -0.14 18.69
CA PRO A 276 -0.36 -0.49 18.54
C PRO A 276 -1.06 0.32 17.43
N ALA A 277 -0.84 1.63 17.41
CA ALA A 277 -1.40 2.52 16.39
C ALA A 277 -0.88 2.17 14.98
N ALA A 278 0.43 1.94 14.85
CA ALA A 278 1.04 1.53 13.59
C ALA A 278 0.54 0.16 13.13
N SER A 279 0.39 -0.80 14.04
CA SER A 279 -0.13 -2.13 13.75
C SER A 279 -1.56 -2.06 13.24
N MET A 280 -2.43 -1.30 13.91
CA MET A 280 -3.80 -1.07 13.46
C MET A 280 -3.84 -0.48 12.06
N PHE A 281 -3.04 0.55 11.79
CA PHE A 281 -2.95 1.16 10.45
C PHE A 281 -2.50 0.12 9.41
N ILE A 282 -1.42 -0.62 9.68
CA ILE A 282 -0.93 -1.66 8.78
C ILE A 282 -2.00 -2.73 8.51
N PHE A 283 -2.73 -3.18 9.53
CA PHE A 283 -3.82 -4.13 9.36
C PHE A 283 -4.95 -3.54 8.51
N ALA A 284 -5.39 -2.32 8.79
CA ALA A 284 -6.42 -1.66 7.98
C ALA A 284 -6.01 -1.59 6.50
N MET A 285 -4.76 -1.19 6.23
CA MET A 285 -4.20 -1.12 4.88
C MET A 285 -4.09 -2.51 4.22
N ALA A 286 -3.74 -3.54 4.99
CA ALA A 286 -3.54 -4.89 4.49
C ALA A 286 -4.85 -5.63 4.17
N PHE A 287 -5.93 -5.34 4.91
CA PHE A 287 -7.25 -5.95 4.74
C PHE A 287 -8.15 -5.19 3.75
N LEU A 288 -7.89 -3.90 3.49
CA LEU A 288 -8.65 -3.11 2.52
C LEU A 288 -8.83 -3.77 1.13
N PRO A 289 -7.83 -4.43 0.53
CA PRO A 289 -7.99 -5.08 -0.77
C PRO A 289 -9.01 -6.24 -0.75
N LEU A 290 -9.19 -6.91 0.38
CA LEU A 290 -10.20 -7.99 0.50
C LEU A 290 -11.61 -7.42 0.51
N VAL A 291 -11.78 -6.28 1.17
CA VAL A 291 -13.03 -5.51 1.13
C VAL A 291 -13.31 -5.03 -0.30
N PHE A 292 -12.29 -4.45 -0.96
CA PHE A 292 -12.38 -4.03 -2.35
C PHE A 292 -12.69 -5.19 -3.31
N SER A 293 -12.07 -6.36 -3.11
CA SER A 293 -12.31 -7.60 -3.88
C SER A 293 -13.77 -8.04 -3.82
N ARG A 294 -14.41 -7.92 -2.65
CA ARG A 294 -15.83 -8.27 -2.50
C ARG A 294 -16.73 -7.27 -3.23
N PHE A 295 -16.49 -5.97 -3.02
CA PHE A 295 -17.28 -4.91 -3.66
C PHE A 295 -17.11 -4.86 -5.18
N SER A 296 -15.90 -5.09 -5.68
CA SER A 296 -15.62 -5.11 -7.11
C SER A 296 -16.36 -6.25 -7.81
N LEU A 297 -16.49 -7.41 -7.15
CA LEU A 297 -17.29 -8.52 -7.65
C LEU A 297 -18.77 -8.15 -7.77
N ASP A 298 -19.34 -7.55 -6.72
CA ASP A 298 -20.75 -7.15 -6.71
C ASP A 298 -21.03 -6.09 -7.78
N PHE A 299 -20.14 -5.10 -7.93
CA PHE A 299 -20.23 -4.10 -8.99
C PHE A 299 -20.12 -4.72 -10.40
N LEU A 300 -19.17 -5.64 -10.61
CA LEU A 300 -19.00 -6.33 -11.89
C LEU A 300 -20.23 -7.18 -12.24
N VAL A 301 -20.84 -7.87 -11.28
CA VAL A 301 -22.09 -8.64 -11.50
C VAL A 301 -23.23 -7.70 -11.89
N LEU A 302 -23.38 -6.56 -11.20
CA LEU A 302 -24.40 -5.57 -11.51
C LEU A 302 -24.24 -4.97 -12.92
N VAL A 303 -23.01 -4.61 -13.31
CA VAL A 303 -22.70 -4.08 -14.65
C VAL A 303 -22.83 -5.15 -15.73
N ALA A 304 -22.37 -6.38 -15.47
CA ALA A 304 -22.48 -7.49 -16.40
C ALA A 304 -23.94 -7.78 -16.78
N ASN A 305 -24.83 -7.77 -15.78
CA ASN A 305 -26.27 -7.96 -15.98
C ASN A 305 -26.94 -6.80 -16.74
N ARG A 306 -26.32 -5.61 -16.79
CA ARG A 306 -26.87 -4.40 -17.42
C ARG A 306 -26.35 -4.15 -18.83
N VAL A 307 -25.12 -4.56 -19.14
CA VAL A 307 -24.37 -4.08 -20.33
C VAL A 307 -24.05 -5.18 -21.35
N TYR A 308 -23.91 -6.45 -20.94
CA TYR A 308 -23.39 -7.48 -21.84
C TYR A 308 -24.47 -8.50 -22.28
N PRO A 309 -25.00 -8.42 -23.50
CA PRO A 309 -25.71 -9.55 -24.11
C PRO A 309 -24.73 -10.71 -24.31
N ALA A 310 -25.22 -11.94 -24.13
CA ALA A 310 -24.50 -13.22 -24.14
C ALA A 310 -23.59 -13.52 -25.36
N LYS A 311 -23.53 -12.63 -26.36
CA LYS A 311 -22.68 -12.77 -27.55
C LYS A 311 -21.24 -12.28 -27.38
N LEU A 312 -20.95 -11.40 -26.40
CA LEU A 312 -19.59 -10.88 -26.20
C LEU A 312 -18.71 -11.79 -25.32
N SER A 313 -19.29 -12.76 -24.62
CA SER A 313 -18.57 -13.71 -23.76
C SER A 313 -17.68 -14.69 -24.53
N ASN A 314 -17.96 -14.89 -25.83
CA ASN A 314 -17.27 -15.87 -26.66
C ASN A 314 -16.12 -15.26 -27.50
N LEU A 315 -15.95 -13.94 -27.49
CA LEU A 315 -14.92 -13.22 -28.26
C LEU A 315 -13.74 -12.77 -27.40
N PHE A 316 -13.87 -12.91 -26.08
CA PHE A 316 -12.83 -12.65 -25.09
C PHE A 316 -12.63 -13.94 -24.29
N VAL A 317 -12.03 -14.95 -24.91
CA VAL A 317 -11.92 -16.32 -24.35
C VAL A 317 -10.76 -16.44 -23.34
N SER A 318 -10.42 -15.39 -22.62
CA SER A 318 -10.01 -15.53 -21.22
C SER A 318 -11.03 -14.75 -20.41
N ASP A 319 -11.67 -15.40 -19.42
CA ASP A 319 -12.62 -14.78 -18.50
C ASP A 319 -12.13 -13.35 -18.22
N TYR A 320 -12.81 -12.33 -18.76
CA TYR A 320 -12.42 -10.92 -18.71
C TYR A 320 -12.11 -10.46 -17.27
N LYS A 321 -12.67 -11.20 -16.30
CA LYS A 321 -12.39 -11.13 -14.87
C LYS A 321 -10.89 -11.22 -14.54
N TYR A 322 -10.11 -12.02 -15.25
CA TYR A 322 -8.72 -12.32 -14.87
C TYR A 322 -7.65 -11.53 -15.62
N ASN A 323 -8.04 -10.64 -16.53
CA ASN A 323 -7.08 -9.77 -17.21
C ASN A 323 -6.95 -8.44 -16.46
N ASP A 324 -5.71 -8.01 -16.23
CA ASP A 324 -5.39 -6.71 -15.63
C ASP A 324 -5.98 -5.56 -16.46
N VAL A 325 -6.34 -4.44 -15.80
CA VAL A 325 -6.94 -3.26 -16.44
C VAL A 325 -6.02 -2.72 -17.55
N LYS A 326 -4.71 -2.81 -17.34
CA LYS A 326 -3.70 -2.40 -18.33
C LYS A 326 -3.72 -3.27 -19.57
N ALA A 327 -3.85 -4.58 -19.41
CA ALA A 327 -3.96 -5.51 -20.53
C ALA A 327 -5.26 -5.28 -21.29
N TYR A 328 -6.35 -4.97 -20.57
CA TYR A 328 -7.63 -4.61 -21.17
C TYR A 328 -7.55 -3.32 -22.00
N ILE A 329 -7.00 -2.24 -21.45
CA ILE A 329 -6.80 -0.97 -22.19
C ILE A 329 -5.91 -1.20 -23.41
N LEU A 330 -4.80 -1.92 -23.23
CA LEU A 330 -3.89 -2.22 -24.33
C LEU A 330 -4.61 -3.00 -25.43
N LEU A 331 -5.38 -4.02 -25.09
CA LEU A 331 -6.18 -4.78 -26.05
C LEU A 331 -7.21 -3.89 -26.75
N MET A 332 -7.93 -3.04 -26.02
CA MET A 332 -8.87 -2.10 -26.64
C MET A 332 -8.21 -1.12 -27.62
N LEU A 333 -6.97 -0.69 -27.33
CA LEU A 333 -6.22 0.23 -28.19
C LEU A 333 -5.50 -0.46 -29.35
N THR A 334 -5.09 -1.72 -29.18
CA THR A 334 -4.28 -2.46 -30.17
C THR A 334 -5.06 -3.46 -31.00
N MET A 335 -6.26 -3.87 -30.57
CA MET A 335 -7.16 -4.62 -31.43
C MET A 335 -7.69 -3.68 -32.50
N GLU A 336 -7.12 -3.80 -33.71
CA GLU A 336 -7.78 -3.31 -34.90
C GLU A 336 -9.19 -3.89 -34.94
N LYS A 337 -10.18 -3.07 -35.34
CA LYS A 337 -11.61 -3.42 -35.44
C LYS A 337 -11.92 -4.66 -36.31
N HIS A 338 -10.90 -5.35 -36.82
CA HIS A 338 -10.95 -6.42 -37.83
C HIS A 338 -10.30 -7.75 -37.39
N ALA A 339 -9.83 -7.89 -36.14
CA ALA A 339 -9.37 -9.18 -35.62
C ALA A 339 -10.56 -10.15 -35.47
N LYS A 340 -10.92 -10.81 -36.58
CA LYS A 340 -12.13 -11.64 -36.72
C LYS A 340 -11.95 -13.11 -36.35
N TYR A 341 -10.73 -13.54 -36.01
CA TYR A 341 -10.45 -14.98 -35.81
C TYR A 341 -9.54 -15.23 -34.61
N GLU A 342 -10.09 -15.85 -33.57
CA GLU A 342 -9.33 -16.57 -32.56
C GLU A 342 -9.13 -18.01 -33.04
N THR A 343 -7.89 -18.41 -33.34
CA THR A 343 -7.52 -19.81 -33.52
C THR A 343 -6.64 -20.24 -32.35
N GLY A 344 -7.22 -20.99 -31.41
CA GLY A 344 -6.55 -21.51 -30.22
C GLY A 344 -7.39 -21.26 -28.96
N GLY A 345 -7.86 -22.34 -28.33
CA GLY A 345 -8.62 -22.25 -27.08
C GLY A 345 -7.76 -21.74 -25.92
N SER A 346 -8.39 -21.29 -24.85
CA SER A 346 -7.66 -20.77 -23.69
C SER A 346 -6.97 -21.87 -22.90
N LEU A 347 -5.95 -21.52 -22.12
CA LEU A 347 -5.33 -22.47 -21.17
C LEU A 347 -6.37 -23.06 -20.21
N HIS A 348 -7.43 -22.31 -19.89
CA HIS A 348 -8.54 -22.78 -19.06
C HIS A 348 -9.37 -23.82 -19.81
N GLU A 349 -9.60 -23.62 -21.11
CA GLU A 349 -10.24 -24.60 -21.97
C GLU A 349 -9.39 -25.86 -22.14
N LEU A 350 -8.07 -25.71 -22.26
CA LEU A 350 -7.12 -26.83 -22.28
C LEU A 350 -7.16 -27.63 -20.98
N PHE A 351 -7.15 -26.97 -19.81
CA PHE A 351 -7.27 -27.66 -18.51
C PHE A 351 -8.65 -28.25 -18.27
N ARG A 352 -9.71 -27.63 -18.81
CA ARG A 352 -11.07 -28.17 -18.76
C ARG A 352 -11.20 -29.41 -19.65
N LYS A 353 -10.52 -29.44 -20.81
CA LYS A 353 -10.47 -30.59 -21.74
C LYS A 353 -9.53 -31.70 -21.26
N ASN A 354 -8.44 -31.36 -20.58
CA ASN A 354 -7.44 -32.31 -20.07
C ASN A 354 -7.17 -32.08 -18.56
N PRO A 355 -8.05 -32.57 -17.67
CA PRO A 355 -7.91 -32.38 -16.23
C PRO A 355 -6.67 -33.04 -15.62
N LEU A 356 -6.06 -34.03 -16.30
CA LEU A 356 -4.79 -34.65 -15.89
C LEU A 356 -3.60 -33.67 -15.87
N LEU A 357 -3.64 -32.63 -16.72
CA LEU A 357 -2.66 -31.54 -16.74
C LEU A 357 -2.81 -30.57 -15.53
N ASN A 358 -3.84 -30.74 -14.70
CA ASN A 358 -4.13 -29.92 -13.52
C ASN A 358 -3.59 -30.54 -12.21
N THR A 359 -2.81 -31.62 -12.29
CA THR A 359 -2.18 -32.28 -11.11
C THR A 359 -1.03 -31.44 -10.53
N GLU A 360 -0.76 -31.54 -9.22
CA GLU A 360 0.17 -30.66 -8.47
C GLU A 360 1.57 -30.50 -9.11
N LYS A 361 2.05 -31.53 -9.79
CA LYS A 361 3.34 -31.55 -10.49
C LYS A 361 3.38 -30.59 -11.70
N TYR A 362 2.24 -30.38 -12.34
CA TYR A 362 2.04 -29.42 -13.43
C TYR A 362 1.41 -28.11 -12.96
N ARG A 363 0.92 -28.00 -11.71
CA ARG A 363 0.47 -26.70 -11.14
C ARG A 363 1.59 -25.70 -11.00
N SER A 364 2.82 -26.13 -10.69
CA SER A 364 3.99 -25.24 -10.69
C SER A 364 4.28 -24.75 -12.11
N LEU A 365 4.31 -25.65 -13.10
CA LEU A 365 4.49 -25.33 -14.51
C LEU A 365 3.32 -24.53 -15.11
N ALA A 366 2.09 -24.74 -14.62
CA ALA A 366 0.87 -24.08 -15.02
C ALA A 366 0.64 -22.74 -14.30
N VAL A 367 1.16 -22.53 -13.09
CA VAL A 367 1.26 -21.19 -12.48
C VAL A 367 2.28 -20.37 -13.24
N VAL A 368 3.39 -21.00 -13.63
CA VAL A 368 4.42 -20.39 -14.48
C VAL A 368 3.91 -20.13 -15.90
N LEU A 369 3.16 -21.06 -16.52
CA LEU A 369 2.47 -20.82 -17.80
C LEU A 369 1.30 -19.85 -17.66
N ARG A 370 0.54 -19.85 -16.55
CA ARG A 370 -0.53 -18.87 -16.25
C ARG A 370 0.06 -17.47 -16.21
N ILE A 371 1.18 -17.27 -15.52
CA ILE A 371 1.89 -15.98 -15.47
C ILE A 371 2.44 -15.61 -16.85
N ALA A 372 3.04 -16.57 -17.58
CA ALA A 372 3.61 -16.34 -18.90
C ALA A 372 2.55 -16.06 -19.99
N LEU A 373 1.36 -16.68 -19.94
CA LEU A 373 0.29 -16.53 -20.94
C LEU A 373 -0.77 -15.49 -20.57
N SER A 374 -1.08 -15.26 -19.29
CA SER A 374 -1.87 -14.09 -18.87
C SER A 374 -1.14 -12.78 -19.19
N CYS A 375 0.18 -12.83 -19.32
CA CYS A 375 0.98 -11.73 -19.84
C CYS A 375 1.12 -11.74 -21.37
N VAL A 376 0.86 -12.84 -22.07
CA VAL A 376 1.09 -12.93 -23.52
C VAL A 376 -0.20 -12.94 -24.29
N THR A 377 -0.60 -11.78 -24.81
CA THR A 377 -1.64 -11.70 -25.85
C THR A 377 -0.97 -11.72 -27.21
N LEU A 378 -1.20 -12.78 -27.98
CA LEU A 378 -0.72 -12.93 -29.34
C LEU A 378 -1.70 -12.21 -30.27
N LEU A 379 -1.27 -11.05 -30.79
CA LEU A 379 -1.99 -10.33 -31.83
C LEU A 379 -1.43 -10.77 -33.18
N MET A 380 -2.25 -11.47 -33.96
CA MET A 380 -1.93 -11.77 -35.36
C MET A 380 -2.36 -10.57 -36.20
N VAL A 381 -1.39 -9.91 -36.83
CA VAL A 381 -1.65 -8.79 -37.75
C VAL A 381 -1.40 -9.32 -39.16
N TYR A 382 -2.39 -9.10 -40.03
CA TYR A 382 -2.40 -9.53 -41.43
C TYR A 382 -1.29 -8.88 -42.25
#